data_AF-A0A5C7W0F5-F1
#
_entry.id   AF-A0A5C7W0F5-F1
#
_cell.length_a   1.000
_cell.length_b   1.000
_cell.length_c   1.000
_cell.angle_alpha   90.00
_cell.angle_beta   90.00
_cell.angle_gamma   90.00
#
_symmetry.space_group_name_H-M   'P 1'
#
loop_
_entity.id
_entity.type
_entity.pdbx_description
1 polymer ?
#
loop_
_entity_poly.entity_id
_entity_poly.type
_entity_poly.pdbx_seq_one_letter_code
_entity_poly.pdbx_strand_id
1 'polypeptide(L)'
;MALNSRFHDVYLSMPMEATLLPELQGLSYWGRTVHEILHEVNPLLMHRLAEGQRLQAYIERKQDYLQIEAARLERQWRRLNPLSADAGYLARANWQRHCKLAVREVLIDALAKSLTGSNADL
;
A
#
# COMPACT_ATOMS: atom_id res chain seq x y z
N MET A 1 15.31 -3.08 -20.05
CA MET A 1 14.88 -2.39 -18.82
C MET A 1 13.48 -2.87 -18.45
N ALA A 2 13.36 -3.77 -17.48
CA ALA A 2 12.09 -4.32 -17.04
C ALA A 2 12.07 -4.43 -15.51
N LEU A 3 11.99 -3.29 -14.84
CA LEU A 3 11.70 -3.21 -13.40
C LEU A 3 10.19 -3.40 -13.09
N ASN A 4 9.34 -3.49 -14.13
CA ASN A 4 7.88 -3.52 -13.99
C ASN A 4 7.27 -4.93 -13.82
N SER A 5 8.06 -5.99 -13.99
CA SER A 5 7.51 -7.37 -14.02
C SER A 5 7.40 -7.99 -12.63
N ARG A 6 8.40 -7.81 -11.75
CA ARG A 6 8.41 -8.43 -10.41
C ARG A 6 7.39 -7.84 -9.45
N PHE A 7 7.10 -6.55 -9.59
CA PHE A 7 6.09 -5.89 -8.76
C PHE A 7 4.68 -6.31 -9.16
N HIS A 8 4.41 -6.53 -10.44
CA HIS A 8 3.06 -6.88 -10.94
C HIS A 8 2.52 -8.18 -10.35
N ASP A 9 3.37 -9.20 -10.21
CA ASP A 9 2.97 -10.47 -9.60
C ASP A 9 2.67 -10.35 -8.10
N VAL A 10 3.36 -9.46 -7.36
CA VAL A 10 3.10 -9.21 -5.93
C VAL A 10 1.79 -8.44 -5.70
N TYR A 11 1.38 -7.54 -6.61
CA TYR A 11 0.11 -6.81 -6.47
C TYR A 11 -1.12 -7.66 -6.80
N LEU A 12 -0.98 -8.59 -7.76
CA LEU A 12 -2.06 -9.45 -8.26
C LEU A 12 -2.16 -10.77 -7.48
N SER A 13 -1.09 -11.24 -6.86
CA SER A 13 -1.14 -12.21 -5.78
C SER A 13 -1.30 -11.46 -4.45
N MET A 14 -2.53 -11.09 -4.07
CA MET A 14 -2.83 -11.05 -2.64
C MET A 14 -3.15 -12.50 -2.26
N PRO A 15 -2.23 -13.28 -1.68
CA PRO A 15 -2.64 -14.56 -1.13
C PRO A 15 -3.45 -14.24 0.13
N MET A 16 -4.51 -15.00 0.30
CA MET A 16 -5.35 -15.11 1.50
C MET A 16 -4.57 -15.56 2.77
N GLU A 17 -3.24 -15.47 2.76
CA GLU A 17 -2.30 -16.05 3.72
C GLU A 17 -1.78 -15.05 4.77
N ALA A 18 -2.10 -13.75 4.64
CA ALA A 18 -1.81 -12.75 5.68
C ALA A 18 -2.55 -12.99 7.03
N THR A 19 -3.27 -14.11 7.15
CA THR A 19 -3.92 -14.60 8.36
C THR A 19 -2.97 -15.35 9.30
N LEU A 20 -1.69 -15.54 8.96
CA LEU A 20 -0.77 -16.44 9.69
C LEU A 20 0.35 -15.77 10.50
N LEU A 21 0.48 -14.43 10.52
CA LEU A 21 1.48 -13.76 11.36
C LEU A 21 0.80 -13.10 12.57
N PRO A 22 1.15 -13.48 13.83
CA PRO A 22 0.59 -12.87 15.04
C PRO A 22 0.76 -11.35 15.09
N GLU A 23 1.86 -10.85 14.52
CA GLU A 23 2.20 -9.42 14.42
C GLU A 23 1.28 -8.63 13.48
N LEU A 24 0.54 -9.33 12.61
CA LEU A 24 -0.41 -8.73 11.67
C LEU A 24 -1.86 -8.80 12.17
N GLN A 25 -2.14 -9.51 13.27
CA GLN A 25 -3.48 -9.56 13.86
C GLN A 25 -3.88 -8.17 14.37
N GLY A 26 -5.01 -7.68 13.88
CA GLY A 26 -5.55 -6.36 14.24
C GLY A 26 -5.11 -5.21 13.33
N LEU A 27 -4.11 -5.40 12.46
CA LEU A 27 -3.68 -4.36 11.52
C LEU A 27 -4.62 -4.27 10.31
N SER A 28 -4.96 -3.03 9.94
CA SER A 28 -5.72 -2.76 8.72
C SER A 28 -4.91 -3.14 7.47
N TYR A 29 -5.55 -3.10 6.30
CA TYR A 29 -4.90 -3.37 5.01
C TYR A 29 -3.58 -2.58 4.84
N TRP A 30 -3.59 -1.28 5.10
CA TRP A 30 -2.40 -0.43 4.94
C TRP A 30 -1.31 -0.73 5.98
N GLY A 31 -1.68 -1.14 7.20
CA GLY A 31 -0.72 -1.57 8.21
C GLY A 31 0.05 -2.82 7.78
N ARG A 32 -0.66 -3.82 7.25
CA ARG A 32 -0.06 -5.04 6.67
C ARG A 32 0.84 -4.72 5.49
N THR A 33 0.36 -3.90 4.56
CA THR A 33 1.13 -3.44 3.41
C THR A 33 2.42 -2.72 3.83
N VAL A 34 2.37 -1.85 4.83
CA VAL A 34 3.57 -1.17 5.35
C VAL A 34 4.56 -2.17 5.91
N HIS A 35 4.09 -3.11 6.72
CA HIS A 35 4.94 -4.16 7.30
C HIS A 35 5.64 -4.99 6.21
N GLU A 36 4.87 -5.50 5.24
CA GLU A 36 5.39 -6.32 4.14
C GLU A 36 6.44 -5.58 3.30
N ILE A 37 6.16 -4.33 2.92
CA ILE A 37 7.10 -3.54 2.11
C ILE A 37 8.33 -3.16 2.93
N LEU A 38 8.16 -2.85 4.22
CA LEU A 38 9.28 -2.55 5.10
C LEU A 38 10.20 -3.76 5.24
N HIS A 39 9.64 -4.95 5.42
CA HIS A 39 10.39 -6.20 5.49
C HIS A 39 11.20 -6.46 4.20
N GLU A 40 10.56 -6.28 3.04
CA GLU A 40 11.19 -6.54 1.74
C GLU A 40 12.24 -5.49 1.36
N VAL A 41 11.93 -4.21 1.57
CA VAL A 41 12.72 -3.08 1.04
C VAL A 41 13.77 -2.58 2.02
N ASN A 42 13.50 -2.65 3.33
CA ASN A 42 14.44 -2.18 4.36
C ASN A 42 14.37 -3.03 5.64
N PRO A 43 14.81 -4.30 5.59
CA PRO A 43 14.77 -5.21 6.73
C PRO A 43 15.64 -4.72 7.91
N LEU A 44 16.71 -3.96 7.64
CA LEU A 44 17.54 -3.37 8.69
C LEU A 44 16.77 -2.34 9.53
N LEU A 45 16.00 -1.47 8.89
CA LEU A 45 15.13 -0.53 9.59
C LEU A 45 14.06 -1.28 10.39
N MET A 46 13.48 -2.34 9.82
CA MET A 46 12.50 -3.18 10.52
C MET A 46 13.07 -3.76 11.81
N HIS A 47 14.27 -4.36 11.76
CA HIS A 47 14.93 -4.92 12.94
C HIS A 47 15.21 -3.86 14.00
N ARG A 48 15.74 -2.69 13.62
CA ARG A 48 15.98 -1.58 14.56
C ARG A 48 14.71 -1.07 15.23
N LEU A 49 13.62 -0.98 14.47
CA LEU A 49 12.33 -0.57 15.01
C LEU A 49 11.74 -1.64 15.95
N ALA A 50 11.96 -2.91 15.66
CA ALA A 50 11.53 -4.03 16.51
C ALA A 50 12.31 -4.07 17.83
N GLU A 51 13.65 -3.97 17.78
CA GLU A 51 14.53 -3.90 18.96
C GLU A 51 14.16 -2.71 19.86
N GLY A 52 13.84 -1.57 19.24
CA GLY A 52 13.40 -0.39 19.96
C GLY A 52 11.95 -0.42 20.45
N GLN A 53 11.17 -1.49 20.19
CA GLN A 53 9.74 -1.58 20.48
C GLN A 53 8.90 -0.45 19.84
N ARG A 54 9.35 0.08 18.70
CA ARG A 54 8.71 1.21 17.98
C ARG A 54 8.04 0.79 16.68
N LEU A 55 8.17 -0.48 16.29
CA LEU A 55 7.68 -1.01 15.01
C LEU A 55 6.17 -0.82 14.85
N GLN A 56 5.37 -1.17 15.86
CA GLN A 56 3.91 -1.03 15.80
C GLN A 56 3.49 0.44 15.61
N ALA A 57 3.98 1.34 16.46
CA ALA A 57 3.66 2.77 16.36
C ALA A 57 4.14 3.39 15.04
N TYR A 58 5.24 2.90 14.46
CA TYR A 58 5.70 3.31 13.14
C TYR A 58 4.72 2.87 12.04
N ILE A 59 4.29 1.61 12.07
CA ILE A 59 3.32 1.04 11.12
C ILE A 59 1.98 1.77 11.22
N GLU A 60 1.47 2.03 12.42
CA GLU A 60 0.21 2.75 12.65
C GLU A 60 0.26 4.18 12.07
N ARG A 61 1.35 4.93 12.31
CA ARG A 61 1.51 6.28 11.74
C ARG A 61 1.53 6.27 10.21
N LYS A 62 2.25 5.31 9.62
CA LYS A 62 2.31 5.16 8.16
C LYS A 62 0.95 4.73 7.59
N GLN A 63 0.24 3.84 8.28
CA GLN A 63 -1.11 3.41 7.93
C GLN A 63 -2.07 4.60 7.86
N ASP A 64 -2.12 5.42 8.91
CA ASP A 64 -3.04 6.57 8.97
C ASP A 64 -2.78 7.56 7.83
N TYR A 65 -1.50 7.84 7.57
CA TYR A 65 -1.08 8.67 6.44
C TYR A 65 -1.56 8.10 5.10
N LEU A 66 -1.31 6.81 4.84
CA LEU A 66 -1.69 6.15 3.60
C LEU A 66 -3.21 6.11 3.41
N GLN A 67 -3.97 5.96 4.48
CA GLN A 67 -5.43 5.97 4.41
C GLN A 67 -5.98 7.35 4.01
N ILE A 68 -5.41 8.42 4.57
CA ILE A 68 -5.76 9.81 4.19
C ILE A 68 -5.39 10.07 2.74
N GLU A 69 -4.17 9.70 2.33
CA GLU A 69 -3.70 9.90 0.97
C GLU A 69 -4.48 9.07 -0.06
N ALA A 70 -4.87 7.85 0.28
CA ALA A 70 -5.75 7.02 -0.57
C ALA A 70 -7.08 7.73 -0.82
N ALA A 71 -7.72 8.26 0.23
CA ALA A 71 -8.96 9.00 0.06
C ALA A 71 -8.78 10.26 -0.81
N ARG A 72 -7.65 10.96 -0.68
CA ARG A 72 -7.32 12.13 -1.51
C ARG A 72 -7.14 11.75 -2.99
N LEU A 73 -6.31 10.75 -3.25
CA LEU A 73 -6.00 10.28 -4.61
C LEU A 73 -7.21 9.66 -5.29
N GLU A 74 -8.08 8.96 -4.55
CA GLU A 74 -9.34 8.46 -5.12
C GLU A 74 -10.24 9.59 -5.60
N ARG A 75 -10.40 10.67 -4.81
CA ARG A 75 -11.18 11.83 -5.25
C ARG A 75 -10.58 12.46 -6.50
N GLN A 76 -9.26 12.57 -6.57
CA GLN A 76 -8.57 13.12 -7.73
C GLN A 76 -8.75 12.22 -8.96
N TRP A 77 -8.55 10.92 -8.81
CA TRP A 77 -8.71 9.94 -9.89
C TRP A 77 -10.13 9.95 -10.46
N ARG A 78 -11.16 10.00 -9.60
CA ARG A 78 -12.57 10.08 -10.03
C ARG A 78 -12.91 11.37 -10.78
N ARG A 79 -12.25 12.47 -10.46
CA ARG A 79 -12.39 13.74 -11.21
C ARG A 79 -11.77 13.65 -12.61
N LEU A 80 -10.65 12.95 -12.74
CA LEU A 80 -9.95 12.76 -14.01
C LEU A 80 -10.60 11.67 -14.89
N ASN A 81 -11.29 10.71 -14.27
CA ASN A 81 -11.93 9.58 -14.93
C ASN A 81 -13.42 9.56 -14.59
N PRO A 82 -14.23 10.52 -15.09
CA PRO A 82 -15.66 10.56 -14.78
C PRO A 82 -16.37 9.32 -15.35
N LEU A 83 -17.29 8.76 -14.58
CA LEU A 83 -18.17 7.69 -15.04
C LEU A 83 -19.47 8.29 -15.56
N SER A 84 -19.97 7.80 -16.69
CA SER A 84 -21.29 8.21 -17.21
C SER A 84 -22.40 7.97 -16.19
N ALA A 85 -23.37 8.87 -16.14
CA ALA A 85 -24.56 8.72 -15.30
C ALA A 85 -25.36 7.45 -15.64
N ASP A 86 -25.36 7.07 -16.92
CA ASP A 86 -26.08 5.90 -17.44
C ASP A 86 -25.27 4.59 -17.34
N ALA A 87 -24.10 4.62 -16.69
CA ALA A 87 -23.28 3.43 -16.54
C ALA A 87 -24.04 2.32 -15.78
N GLY A 88 -24.12 1.14 -16.40
CA GLY A 88 -24.68 -0.06 -15.79
C GLY A 88 -23.84 -0.59 -14.62
N TYR A 89 -24.39 -1.56 -13.90
CA TYR A 89 -23.78 -2.13 -12.69
C TYR A 89 -22.33 -2.60 -12.88
N LEU A 90 -22.06 -3.38 -13.93
CA LEU A 90 -20.71 -3.91 -14.20
C LEU A 90 -19.71 -2.79 -14.49
N ALA A 91 -20.12 -1.77 -15.24
CA ALA A 91 -19.26 -0.62 -15.53
C ALA A 91 -18.90 0.16 -14.26
N ARG A 92 -19.87 0.35 -13.34
CA ARG A 92 -19.64 0.98 -12.04
C ARG A 92 -18.67 0.16 -11.17
N ALA A 93 -18.86 -1.16 -11.13
CA ALA A 93 -17.99 -2.06 -10.37
C ALA A 93 -16.55 -2.03 -10.91
N ASN A 94 -16.38 -2.13 -12.23
CA ASN A 94 -15.06 -2.06 -12.88
C ASN A 94 -14.40 -0.70 -12.64
N TRP A 95 -15.14 0.39 -12.80
CA TRP A 95 -14.64 1.74 -12.56
C TRP A 95 -14.14 1.93 -11.11
N GLN A 96 -14.92 1.47 -10.13
CA GLN A 96 -14.51 1.50 -8.73
C GLN A 96 -13.26 0.64 -8.48
N ARG A 97 -13.17 -0.54 -9.10
CA ARG A 97 -11.98 -1.40 -9.02
C ARG A 97 -10.75 -0.71 -9.61
N HIS A 98 -10.86 -0.10 -10.78
CA HIS A 98 -9.76 0.64 -11.42
C HIS A 98 -9.30 1.81 -10.56
N CYS A 99 -10.24 2.56 -9.95
CA CYS A 99 -9.91 3.62 -9.02
C CYS A 99 -9.06 3.11 -7.86
N LYS A 100 -9.50 2.02 -7.19
CA LYS A 100 -8.76 1.44 -6.06
C LYS A 100 -7.40 0.89 -6.46
N LEU A 101 -7.29 0.22 -7.61
CA LEU A 101 -6.03 -0.32 -8.11
C LEU A 101 -5.03 0.80 -8.44
N ALA A 102 -5.44 1.82 -9.20
CA ALA A 102 -4.56 2.91 -9.57
C ALA A 102 -4.03 3.68 -8.34
N VAL A 103 -4.89 3.94 -7.36
CA VAL A 103 -4.47 4.60 -6.12
C VAL A 103 -3.52 3.72 -5.30
N ARG A 104 -3.80 2.41 -5.23
CA ARG A 104 -2.97 1.44 -4.52
C ARG A 104 -1.55 1.38 -5.09
N GLU A 105 -1.42 1.27 -6.41
CA GLU A 105 -0.13 1.20 -7.09
C GLU A 105 0.72 2.44 -6.83
N VAL A 106 0.13 3.63 -6.94
CA VAL A 106 0.82 4.90 -6.67
C VAL A 106 1.32 4.97 -5.23
N LEU A 107 0.49 4.58 -4.26
CA LEU A 107 0.85 4.66 -2.86
C LEU A 107 1.92 3.64 -2.45
N ILE A 108 1.85 2.42 -2.97
CA ILE A 108 2.86 1.40 -2.67
C ILE A 108 4.21 1.77 -3.31
N ASP A 109 4.23 2.27 -4.55
CA ASP A 109 5.46 2.75 -5.18
C ASP A 109 6.07 3.93 -4.39
N ALA A 110 5.25 4.90 -3.98
CA ALA A 110 5.69 6.02 -3.15
C ALA A 110 6.22 5.56 -1.79
N LEU A 111 5.54 4.60 -1.14
CA LEU A 111 5.96 4.03 0.13
C LEU A 111 7.29 3.30 -0.01
N ALA A 112 7.43 2.40 -0.99
CA ALA A 112 8.67 1.67 -1.24
C ALA A 112 9.85 2.63 -1.46
N LYS A 113 9.67 3.65 -2.31
CA LYS A 113 10.68 4.71 -2.53
C LYS A 113 11.05 5.44 -1.24
N SER A 114 10.07 5.77 -0.40
CA SER A 114 10.32 6.44 0.88
C SER A 114 11.12 5.57 1.86
N LEU A 115 10.95 4.24 1.79
CA LEU A 115 11.63 3.29 2.68
C LEU A 115 13.03 2.91 2.18
N THR A 116 13.26 2.91 0.85
CA THR A 116 14.60 2.76 0.26
C THR A 116 15.46 4.02 0.50
N GLY A 117 14.87 5.21 0.33
CA GLY A 117 15.57 6.49 0.50
C GLY A 117 15.92 6.83 1.94
N SER A 118 15.26 6.20 2.93
CA SER A 118 15.52 6.43 4.35
C SER A 118 16.90 5.94 4.83
N ASN A 119 17.68 5.26 3.98
CA ASN A 119 19.09 4.94 4.26
C ASN A 119 20.03 6.13 4.02
N ALA A 120 19.56 7.24 3.43
CA ALA A 120 20.39 8.41 3.15
C ALA A 120 20.57 9.37 4.35
N ASP A 121 19.81 9.17 5.43
CA ASP A 121 19.91 9.94 6.69
C ASP A 121 20.59 9.13 7.83
N LEU A 122 21.52 8.24 7.45
CA LEU A 122 22.47 7.59 8.36
C LEU A 122 23.90 7.89 7.90
#